data_AF-A0A7G3G7T3-F1
#
_entry.id   AF-A0A7G3G7T3-F1
#
_cell.length_a   1.000
_cell.length_b   1.000
_cell.length_c   1.000
_cell.angle_alpha   90.00
_cell.angle_beta   90.00
_cell.angle_gamma   90.00
#
_symmetry.space_group_name_H-M   'P 1'
#
loop_
_entity.id
_entity.type
_entity.pdbx_description
1 polymer ?
#
loop_
_entity_poly.entity_id
_entity_poly.type
_entity_poly.pdbx_seq_one_letter_code
_entity_poly.pdbx_strand_id
1 'polypeptide(L)' 'MVQNFPLSSLSIGVIEARQDRYLTHHEVAAAATHAKHLAKSKQGNSLFVEQRKVEHSSAGLSL' A
#
# COMPACT_ATOMS: atom_id res chain seq x y z
N MET A 1 -5.57 -7.90 -40.99
CA MET A 1 -4.92 -8.54 -39.82
C MET A 1 -4.35 -7.42 -38.95
N VAL A 2 -4.94 -7.14 -37.79
CA VAL A 2 -4.42 -6.12 -36.86
C VAL A 2 -3.40 -6.80 -35.96
N GLN A 3 -2.15 -6.33 -36.00
CA GLN A 3 -1.13 -6.72 -35.02
C GLN A 3 -1.29 -5.85 -33.78
N ASN A 4 -1.46 -6.48 -32.61
CA ASN A 4 -1.59 -5.80 -31.32
C ASN A 4 -0.27 -5.91 -30.55
N PHE A 5 0.30 -4.77 -30.12
CA PHE A 5 1.51 -4.69 -29.30
C PHE A 5 1.15 -4.11 -27.93
N PRO A 6 0.61 -4.92 -26.99
CA PRO A 6 0.14 -4.39 -25.71
C PRO A 6 1.31 -3.83 -24.90
N LEU A 7 1.16 -2.58 -24.43
CA LEU A 7 2.11 -1.98 -23.48
C LEU A 7 1.99 -2.70 -22.13
N SER A 8 3.13 -2.99 -21.51
CA SER A 8 3.14 -3.57 -20.17
C SER A 8 2.57 -2.58 -19.16
N SER A 9 1.61 -3.01 -18.36
CA SER A 9 1.03 -2.23 -17.27
C SER A 9 1.65 -2.65 -15.93
N LEU A 10 1.76 -1.71 -15.00
CA LEU A 10 2.31 -1.92 -13.66
C LEU A 10 1.28 -1.54 -12.60
N SER A 11 1.18 -2.31 -11.53
CA SER A 11 0.42 -1.94 -10.33
C SER A 11 1.39 -1.87 -9.15
N ILE A 12 1.23 -0.86 -8.30
CA ILE A 12 2.18 -0.52 -7.24
C ILE A 12 1.42 -0.44 -5.91
N GLY A 13 1.87 -1.20 -4.91
CA GLY A 13 1.45 -1.04 -3.52
C GLY A 13 2.54 -0.34 -2.73
N VAL A 14 2.17 0.65 -1.92
CA VAL A 14 3.07 1.48 -1.12
C VAL A 14 2.68 1.40 0.33
N ILE A 15 3.69 1.32 1.20
CA ILE A 15 3.57 1.43 2.65
C ILE A 15 4.50 2.52 3.15
N GLU A 16 4.14 3.17 4.25
CA GLU A 16 5.06 4.02 5.01
C GLU A 16 5.79 3.15 6.05
N ALA A 17 7.03 2.73 5.73
CA ALA A 17 7.84 1.90 6.61
C ALA A 17 8.51 2.74 7.72
N ARG A 18 7.76 3.03 8.78
CA ARG A 18 8.27 3.74 9.96
C ARG A 18 8.82 2.76 11.01
N GLN A 19 9.90 3.16 11.69
CA GLN A 19 10.58 2.34 12.72
C GLN A 19 9.69 1.99 13.93
N ASP A 20 8.68 2.80 14.21
CA ASP A 20 7.69 2.59 15.28
C ASP A 20 6.55 1.63 14.91
N ARG A 21 6.46 1.23 13.62
CA ARG A 21 5.32 0.45 13.10
C ARG A 21 5.67 -0.96 12.62
N TYR A 22 6.97 -1.26 12.48
CA TYR A 22 7.47 -2.54 12.01
C TYR A 22 8.76 -2.89 12.75
N LEU A 23 8.75 -4.04 13.44
CA LEU A 23 9.88 -4.50 14.25
C LEU A 23 10.91 -5.27 13.41
N THR A 24 10.46 -5.86 12.30
CA THR A 24 11.32 -6.67 11.43
C THR A 24 11.06 -6.38 9.96
N HIS A 25 12.06 -6.66 9.11
CA HIS A 25 11.89 -6.52 7.65
C HIS A 25 10.81 -7.46 7.09
N HIS A 26 10.52 -8.58 7.77
CA HIS A 26 9.46 -9.51 7.36
C HIS A 26 8.09 -8.86 7.44
N GLU A 27 7.84 -8.05 8.47
CA GLU A 27 6.58 -7.32 8.62
C GLU A 27 6.44 -6.23 7.54
N VAL A 28 7.53 -5.54 7.19
CA VAL A 28 7.58 -4.58 6.08
C VAL A 28 7.24 -5.28 4.76
N ALA A 29 7.86 -6.43 4.47
CA ALA A 29 7.63 -7.20 3.25
C ALA A 29 6.20 -7.77 3.17
N ALA A 30 5.65 -8.23 4.29
CA ALA A 30 4.28 -8.70 4.39
C ALA A 30 3.28 -7.56 4.11
N ALA A 31 3.47 -6.41 4.74
CA ALA A 31 2.62 -5.24 4.52
C ALA A 31 2.70 -4.71 3.08
N ALA A 32 3.90 -4.63 2.49
CA ALA A 32 4.07 -4.27 1.08
C ALA A 32 3.42 -5.28 0.13
N THR A 33 3.46 -6.58 0.48
CA THR A 33 2.79 -7.65 -0.27
C THR A 33 1.28 -7.56 -0.19
N HIS A 34 0.73 -7.11 0.94
CA HIS A 34 -0.68 -6.82 1.06
C HIS A 34 -1.07 -5.59 0.22
N ALA A 35 -0.34 -4.49 0.36
CA ALA A 35 -0.58 -3.26 -0.40
C ALA A 35 -0.52 -3.50 -1.92
N LYS A 36 0.46 -4.28 -2.41
CA LYS A 36 0.55 -4.59 -3.85
C LYS A 36 -0.60 -5.49 -4.32
N HIS A 37 -1.11 -6.37 -3.46
CA HIS A 37 -2.27 -7.20 -3.78
C HIS A 37 -3.52 -6.33 -3.95
N LEU A 38 -3.73 -5.36 -3.05
CA LEU A 38 -4.82 -4.38 -3.16
C LEU A 38 -4.68 -3.51 -4.40
N ALA A 39 -3.47 -3.08 -4.77
CA ALA A 39 -3.25 -2.39 -6.04
C ALA A 39 -3.67 -3.27 -7.23
N LYS A 40 -3.20 -4.52 -7.30
CA LYS A 40 -3.52 -5.46 -8.39
C LYS A 40 -4.99 -5.85 -8.47
N SER A 41 -5.74 -5.73 -7.38
CA SER A 41 -7.19 -5.96 -7.38
C SER A 41 -7.96 -4.90 -8.20
N LYS A 42 -7.35 -3.72 -8.41
CA LYS A 42 -7.89 -2.69 -9.29
C LYS A 42 -7.50 -2.98 -10.74
N GLN A 43 -8.43 -2.79 -11.66
CA GLN A 43 -8.20 -3.03 -13.08
C GLN A 43 -7.18 -2.02 -13.64
N GLY A 44 -6.18 -2.51 -14.41
CA GLY A 44 -5.22 -1.66 -15.12
C GLY A 44 -3.97 -1.26 -14.33
N ASN A 45 -3.50 -0.03 -14.54
CA ASN A 45 -2.35 0.58 -13.86
C ASN A 45 -2.85 1.31 -12.60
N SER A 46 -2.40 0.86 -11.43
CA SER A 46 -2.97 1.29 -10.15
C SER A 46 -1.88 1.54 -9.11
N LEU A 47 -2.10 2.57 -8.30
CA LEU A 47 -1.30 2.88 -7.12
C LEU A 47 -2.18 2.75 -5.89
N PHE A 48 -1.80 1.87 -4.95
CA PHE A 48 -2.44 1.76 -3.65
C PHE A 48 -1.46 2.17 -2.55
N VAL A 49 -1.84 3.16 -1.75
CA VAL A 49 -1.05 3.61 -0.60
C VAL A 49 -1.77 3.15 0.67
N GLU A 50 -1.14 2.24 1.40
CA GLU A 50 -1.65 1.70 2.67
C GLU A 50 -1.62 2.79 3.75
N GLN A 51 -2.80 3.27 4.13
CA GLN A 51 -2.99 4.26 5.18
C GLN A 51 -3.63 3.59 6.40
N ARG A 52 -2.80 3.06 7.30
CA ARG A 52 -3.26 2.75 8.65
C ARG A 52 -3.45 4.08 9.38
N LYS A 53 -4.69 4.59 9.41
CA LYS A 53 -5.05 5.70 10.31
C LYS A 53 -4.67 5.26 11.72
N VAL A 54 -3.62 5.87 12.27
CA VAL A 54 -3.51 5.94 13.71
C VAL A 54 -4.66 6.86 14.09
N GLU A 55 -5.77 6.27 14.52
CA GLU A 55 -6.76 7.01 15.31
C GLU A 55 -6.00 7.44 16.57
N HIS A 56 -5.29 8.56 16.49
CA HIS A 56 -5.02 9.36 17.67
C HIS A 56 -6.41 9.81 18.12
N SER A 57 -7.08 8.96 18.91
CA SER A 57 -8.06 9.44 19.85
C SER A 57 -7.36 10.56 20.60
N SER A 58 -7.66 11.78 20.19
CA SER A 58 -7.40 12.96 20.98
C SER A 58 -8.25 12.74 22.22
N ALA A 59 -7.66 12.06 23.21
CA ALA A 59 -8.07 12.18 24.58
C ALA A 59 -7.85 13.66 24.90
N GLY A 60 -8.88 14.46 24.64
CA GLY A 60 -8.99 15.81 25.12
C GLY A 60 -8.96 15.74 26.63
N LEU A 61 -7.76 15.76 27.21
CA LEU A 61 -7.52 16.25 28.55
C LEU A 61 -7.84 17.75 28.52
N SER A 62 -9.14 18.05 28.64
CA SER A 62 -9.58 19.37 29.08
C SER A 62 -9.29 19.43 30.58
N LEU A 63 -8.26 20.17 30.96
CA LEU A 63 -8.14 20.77 32.30
C LEU A 63 -8.78 22.14 32.26
#